data_AF-F0GTF3-F1
#
_entry.id   AF-F0GTF3-F1
#
_cell.length_a   1.000
_cell.length_b   1.000
_cell.length_c   1.000
_cell.angle_alpha   90.00
_cell.angle_beta   90.00
_cell.angle_gamma   90.00
#
_symmetry.space_group_name_H-M   'P 1'
#
loop_
_entity.id
_entity.type
_entity.pdbx_description
1 polymer ?
#
loop_
_entity_poly.entity_id
_entity_poly.type
_entity_poly.pdbx_seq_one_letter_code
_entity_poly.pdbx_strand_id
1 'polypeptide(L)'
;MIKTSERNLSFTLAVMSLLVFILTIVGVFTTSAMLSILWNVVFVISWVLMLVFALVVLFDKNAYKFSVFAAVITGIAFLALAIHALMILSKFIPQLPDRLIVPNMFLVEYNQLIFYTALIIVYFVHFINFYKLNPARGKNDLSDKGKVEVKKEKKKKEISEEDRAILNSHLVDDEKSLFETDND
;
A
#
# COMPACT_ATOMS: atom_id res chain seq x y z
N MET A 1 12.18 1.65 -14.27
CA MET A 1 12.04 0.19 -14.50
C MET A 1 11.61 -0.57 -13.24
N ILE A 2 12.08 -0.17 -12.05
CA ILE A 2 11.73 -0.80 -10.76
C ILE A 2 10.22 -0.73 -10.45
N LYS A 3 9.58 0.45 -10.57
CA LYS A 3 8.14 0.63 -10.29
C LYS A 3 7.22 -0.28 -11.13
N THR A 4 7.60 -0.57 -12.37
CA THR A 4 6.89 -1.53 -13.23
C THR A 4 7.06 -2.97 -12.77
N SER A 5 8.24 -3.33 -12.25
CA SER A 5 8.50 -4.64 -11.66
C SER A 5 7.70 -4.84 -10.37
N GLU A 6 7.73 -3.88 -9.43
CA GLU A 6 6.95 -3.91 -8.18
C GLU A 6 5.45 -4.03 -8.44
N ARG A 7 4.96 -3.31 -9.46
CA ARG A 7 3.56 -3.34 -9.88
C ARG A 7 3.18 -4.71 -10.42
N ASN A 8 3.98 -5.26 -11.33
CA ASN A 8 3.71 -6.56 -11.92
C ASN A 8 3.77 -7.66 -10.85
N LEU A 9 4.76 -7.61 -9.96
CA LEU A 9 4.89 -8.57 -8.86
C LEU A 9 3.70 -8.46 -7.89
N SER A 10 3.22 -7.25 -7.60
CA SER A 10 2.01 -7.05 -6.80
C SER A 10 0.77 -7.60 -7.48
N PHE A 11 0.61 -7.39 -8.78
CA PHE A 11 -0.50 -7.94 -9.53
C PHE A 11 -0.49 -9.48 -9.49
N THR A 12 0.67 -10.08 -9.78
CA THR A 12 0.84 -11.53 -9.74
C THR A 12 0.52 -12.08 -8.35
N LEU A 13 0.98 -11.43 -7.28
CA LEU A 13 0.69 -11.86 -5.91
C LEU A 13 -0.79 -11.75 -5.55
N ALA A 14 -1.48 -10.68 -5.97
CA ALA A 14 -2.92 -10.55 -5.77
C ALA A 14 -3.67 -11.68 -6.49
N VAL A 15 -3.35 -11.95 -7.75
CA VAL A 15 -3.98 -13.03 -8.53
C VAL A 15 -3.69 -14.39 -7.91
N MET A 16 -2.44 -14.69 -7.55
CA MET A 16 -2.07 -15.98 -6.96
C MET A 16 -2.75 -16.20 -5.60
N SER A 17 -2.77 -15.19 -4.73
CA SER A 17 -3.43 -15.28 -3.42
C SER A 17 -4.94 -15.53 -3.56
N LEU A 18 -5.59 -14.85 -4.51
CA LEU A 18 -6.99 -15.07 -4.82
C LEU A 18 -7.23 -16.48 -5.41
N LEU A 19 -6.34 -16.94 -6.28
CA LEU A 19 -6.45 -18.27 -6.90
C LEU A 19 -6.33 -19.37 -5.85
N VAL A 20 -5.35 -19.28 -4.94
CA VAL A 20 -5.23 -20.19 -3.79
C VAL A 20 -6.51 -20.17 -2.96
N PHE A 21 -7.04 -18.99 -2.66
CA PHE A 21 -8.25 -18.85 -1.86
C PHE A 21 -9.45 -19.53 -2.53
N ILE A 22 -9.67 -19.27 -3.83
CA ILE A 22 -10.74 -19.90 -4.61
C ILE A 22 -10.57 -21.42 -4.66
N LEU A 23 -9.37 -21.92 -4.95
CA LEU A 23 -9.11 -23.37 -4.96
C LEU A 23 -9.34 -24.00 -3.58
N THR A 24 -9.09 -23.26 -2.49
CA THR A 24 -9.39 -23.74 -1.14
C THR A 24 -10.88 -23.90 -0.94
N ILE A 25 -11.69 -22.93 -1.37
CA ILE A 25 -13.16 -23.02 -1.32
C ILE A 25 -13.66 -24.17 -2.19
N VAL A 26 -13.17 -24.29 -3.43
CA VAL A 26 -13.56 -25.38 -4.34
C VAL A 26 -13.19 -26.75 -3.73
N GLY A 27 -12.03 -26.84 -3.08
CA GLY A 27 -11.57 -28.05 -2.39
C GLY A 27 -12.48 -28.51 -1.24
N VAL A 28 -13.30 -27.62 -0.68
CA VAL A 28 -14.33 -27.99 0.31
C VAL A 28 -15.46 -28.78 -0.34
N PHE A 29 -15.82 -28.48 -1.59
CA PHE A 29 -16.95 -29.10 -2.28
C PHE A 29 -16.54 -30.26 -3.19
N THR A 30 -15.30 -30.27 -3.68
CA THR A 30 -14.79 -31.30 -4.58
C THR A 30 -13.40 -31.73 -4.13
N THR A 31 -13.19 -33.04 -3.99
CA THR A 31 -11.86 -33.60 -3.71
C THR A 31 -11.43 -34.51 -4.84
N SER A 32 -10.45 -34.09 -5.63
CA SER A 32 -9.76 -34.92 -6.61
C SER A 32 -8.25 -34.81 -6.44
N ALA A 33 -7.52 -35.88 -6.79
CA ALA A 33 -6.05 -35.88 -6.72
C ALA A 33 -5.44 -34.73 -7.55
N MET A 34 -6.00 -34.48 -8.74
CA MET A 34 -5.56 -33.39 -9.61
C MET A 34 -5.77 -32.02 -8.97
N LEU A 35 -6.93 -31.78 -8.34
CA LEU A 35 -7.21 -30.53 -7.65
C LEU A 35 -6.27 -30.33 -6.45
N SER A 36 -5.96 -31.39 -5.70
CA SER A 36 -5.04 -31.33 -4.57
C SER A 36 -3.62 -30.98 -5.03
N ILE A 37 -3.11 -31.62 -6.09
CA ILE A 37 -1.81 -31.32 -6.66
C ILE A 37 -1.76 -29.87 -7.15
N LEU A 38 -2.78 -29.42 -7.88
CA LEU A 38 -2.88 -28.05 -8.37
C LEU A 38 -2.84 -27.06 -7.21
N TRP A 39 -3.67 -27.25 -6.18
CA TRP A 39 -3.71 -26.40 -5.01
C TRP A 39 -2.35 -26.33 -4.29
N ASN A 40 -1.69 -27.48 -4.08
CA ASN A 40 -0.38 -27.54 -3.44
C ASN A 40 0.67 -26.73 -4.22
N VAL A 41 0.72 -26.90 -5.54
CA VAL A 41 1.70 -26.20 -6.41
C VAL A 41 1.43 -24.70 -6.42
N VAL A 42 0.18 -24.28 -6.65
CA VAL A 42 -0.18 -22.85 -6.67
C VAL A 42 0.12 -22.19 -5.32
N PHE A 43 -0.20 -22.86 -4.21
CA PHE A 43 0.07 -22.34 -2.87
C PHE A 43 1.56 -22.12 -2.64
N VAL A 44 2.40 -23.13 -2.93
CA VAL A 44 3.86 -23.02 -2.75
C VAL A 44 4.44 -21.90 -3.62
N ILE A 45 4.01 -21.79 -4.89
CA ILE A 45 4.44 -20.71 -5.78
C ILE A 45 4.04 -19.35 -5.19
N SER A 46 2.80 -19.20 -4.74
CA SER A 46 2.32 -17.97 -4.12
C SER A 46 3.13 -17.62 -2.88
N TRP A 47 3.40 -18.60 -2.02
CA TRP A 47 4.18 -18.42 -0.80
C TRP A 47 5.63 -17.99 -1.07
N VAL A 48 6.30 -18.59 -2.06
CA VAL A 48 7.64 -18.16 -2.49
C VAL A 48 7.61 -16.75 -3.07
N LEU A 49 6.60 -16.39 -3.85
CA LEU A 49 6.46 -15.03 -4.38
C LEU A 49 6.28 -14.00 -3.26
N MET A 50 5.62 -14.34 -2.15
CA MET A 50 5.50 -13.45 -0.98
C MET A 50 6.88 -13.10 -0.42
N LEU A 51 7.75 -14.11 -0.26
CA LEU A 51 9.13 -13.91 0.18
C LEU A 51 9.90 -13.03 -0.82
N VAL A 52 9.84 -13.36 -2.11
CA VAL A 52 10.53 -12.60 -3.16
C VAL A 52 10.11 -11.14 -3.15
N PHE A 53 8.80 -10.85 -3.10
CA PHE A 53 8.31 -9.47 -3.03
C PHE A 53 8.81 -8.76 -1.78
N ALA A 54 8.71 -9.40 -0.61
CA ALA A 54 9.15 -8.80 0.64
C ALA A 54 10.64 -8.43 0.57
N LEU A 55 11.50 -9.33 0.10
CA LEU A 55 12.94 -9.06 -0.03
C LEU A 55 13.25 -7.98 -1.06
N VAL A 56 12.66 -8.07 -2.27
CA VAL A 56 12.92 -7.10 -3.36
C VAL A 56 12.56 -5.69 -2.93
N VAL A 57 11.43 -5.52 -2.23
CA VAL A 57 10.95 -4.19 -1.84
C VAL A 57 11.61 -3.67 -0.56
N LEU A 58 11.87 -4.53 0.44
CA LEU A 58 12.52 -4.10 1.69
C LEU A 58 13.99 -3.73 1.49
N PHE A 59 14.69 -4.34 0.53
CA PHE A 59 16.07 -4.01 0.22
C PHE A 59 16.22 -2.89 -0.82
N ASP A 60 15.13 -2.43 -1.43
CA ASP A 60 15.17 -1.29 -2.35
C ASP A 60 15.01 0.04 -1.60
N LYS A 61 16.10 0.83 -1.57
CA LYS A 61 16.13 2.16 -0.95
C LYS A 61 15.18 3.17 -1.62
N ASN A 62 14.77 2.91 -2.87
CA ASN A 62 13.89 3.76 -3.65
C ASN A 62 12.45 3.22 -3.77
N ALA A 63 12.11 2.18 -3.00
CA ALA A 63 10.79 1.58 -3.01
C ALA A 63 9.68 2.60 -2.73
N TYR A 64 8.53 2.44 -3.39
CA TYR A 64 7.36 3.25 -3.09
C TYR A 64 6.89 3.02 -1.65
N LYS A 65 6.56 4.09 -0.91
CA LYS A 65 6.24 4.02 0.54
C LYS A 65 5.15 2.99 0.87
N PHE A 66 4.10 2.92 0.05
CA PHE A 66 3.04 1.92 0.28
C PHE A 66 3.50 0.50 -0.08
N SER A 67 4.44 0.35 -1.01
CA SER A 67 5.02 -0.95 -1.32
C SER A 67 5.87 -1.46 -0.16
N VAL A 68 6.59 -0.59 0.55
CA VAL A 68 7.29 -0.97 1.80
C VAL A 68 6.30 -1.49 2.84
N PHE A 69 5.17 -0.79 3.05
CA PHE A 69 4.10 -1.27 3.92
C PHE A 69 3.57 -2.64 3.46
N ALA A 70 3.31 -2.79 2.16
CA ALA A 70 2.87 -4.06 1.59
C ALA A 70 3.90 -5.17 1.85
N ALA A 71 5.20 -4.89 1.70
CA ALA A 71 6.27 -5.84 1.90
C ALA A 71 6.36 -6.34 3.35
N VAL A 72 6.15 -5.46 4.33
CA VAL A 72 6.10 -5.84 5.76
C VAL A 72 4.92 -6.77 6.03
N ILE A 73 3.71 -6.41 5.57
CA ILE A 73 2.51 -7.24 5.76
C ILE A 73 2.68 -8.60 5.09
N THR A 74 3.22 -8.62 3.87
CA THR A 74 3.48 -9.83 3.10
C THR A 74 4.56 -10.69 3.74
N GLY A 75 5.59 -10.11 4.35
CA GLY A 75 6.58 -10.83 5.15
C GLY A 75 5.98 -11.50 6.38
N ILE A 76 5.08 -10.82 7.09
CA ILE A 76 4.34 -11.41 8.22
C ILE A 76 3.45 -12.56 7.75
N ALA A 77 2.73 -12.38 6.63
CA ALA A 77 1.89 -13.43 6.06
C ALA A 77 2.72 -14.64 5.60
N PHE A 78 3.89 -14.42 5.00
CA PHE A 78 4.83 -15.48 4.64
C PHE A 78 5.21 -16.33 5.87
N LEU A 79 5.54 -15.69 6.99
CA LEU A 79 5.87 -16.38 8.25
C LEU A 79 4.66 -17.11 8.84
N ALA A 80 3.48 -16.47 8.87
CA ALA A 80 2.25 -17.06 9.37
C ALA A 80 1.83 -18.32 8.58
N LEU A 81 2.12 -18.35 7.29
CA LEU A 81 1.82 -19.47 6.39
C LEU A 81 2.93 -20.51 6.30
N ALA A 82 4.07 -20.32 6.98
CA ALA A 82 5.24 -21.18 6.85
C ALA A 82 4.96 -22.65 7.23
N ILE A 83 4.17 -22.89 8.29
CA ILE A 83 3.83 -24.26 8.69
C ILE A 83 3.06 -24.99 7.58
N HIS A 84 2.07 -24.33 6.98
CA HIS A 84 1.32 -24.87 5.85
C HIS A 84 2.24 -25.16 4.67
N ALA A 85 3.13 -24.23 4.34
CA ALA A 85 4.07 -24.37 3.23
C ALA A 85 5.03 -25.52 3.44
N LEU A 86 5.65 -25.63 4.62
CA LEU A 86 6.59 -26.70 4.94
C LEU A 86 5.92 -28.08 4.92
N MET A 87 4.70 -28.20 5.45
CA MET A 87 3.93 -29.45 5.37
C MET A 87 3.58 -29.86 3.94
N ILE A 88 3.33 -28.89 3.05
CA ILE A 88 3.08 -29.20 1.64
C ILE A 88 4.39 -29.55 0.94
N LEU A 89 5.46 -28.85 1.26
CA LEU A 89 6.78 -29.05 0.67
C LEU A 89 7.35 -30.42 1.03
N SER A 90 7.06 -30.96 2.22
CA SER A 90 7.51 -32.31 2.61
C SER A 90 6.96 -33.41 1.71
N LYS A 91 5.77 -33.21 1.12
CA LYS A 91 5.20 -34.14 0.13
C LYS A 91 6.02 -34.23 -1.16
N PHE A 92 6.84 -33.22 -1.45
CA PHE A 92 7.65 -33.13 -2.67
C PHE A 92 9.16 -33.31 -2.40
N ILE A 93 9.62 -33.02 -1.18
CA ILE A 93 11.03 -33.08 -0.78
C ILE A 93 11.16 -34.13 0.33
N PRO A 94 11.64 -35.36 0.02
CA PRO A 94 11.72 -36.47 0.97
C PRO A 94 12.57 -36.19 2.22
N GLN A 95 13.48 -35.21 2.16
CA GLN A 95 14.35 -34.85 3.28
C GLN A 95 13.64 -33.99 4.34
N LEU A 96 12.44 -33.45 4.04
CA LEU A 96 11.68 -32.65 4.99
C LEU A 96 10.81 -33.55 5.87
N PRO A 97 10.67 -33.24 7.17
CA PRO A 97 9.83 -34.03 8.07
C PRO A 97 8.35 -33.88 7.70
N ASP A 98 7.67 -35.01 7.50
CA ASP A 98 6.23 -35.07 7.19
C ASP A 98 5.32 -34.74 8.38
N ARG A 99 5.90 -34.58 9.58
CA ARG A 99 5.19 -34.24 10.81
C ARG A 99 5.96 -33.16 11.56
N LEU A 100 5.41 -31.95 11.54
CA LEU A 100 5.90 -30.84 12.35
C LEU A 100 5.06 -30.78 13.63
N ILE A 101 5.71 -30.99 14.78
CA ILE A 101 5.06 -30.81 16.08
C ILE A 101 5.04 -29.31 16.37
N VAL A 102 3.84 -28.72 16.40
CA VAL A 102 3.63 -27.31 16.77
C VAL A 102 3.22 -27.31 18.25
N PRO A 103 4.10 -26.91 19.18
CA PRO A 103 3.80 -26.95 20.62
C PRO A 103 2.79 -25.88 21.04
N ASN A 104 2.50 -24.90 20.17
CA ASN A 104 1.57 -23.81 20.47
C ASN A 104 0.14 -24.19 20.07
N MET A 105 -0.72 -24.43 21.06
CA MET A 105 -2.13 -24.78 20.88
C MET A 105 -2.93 -23.71 20.10
N PHE A 106 -2.57 -22.43 20.24
CA PHE A 106 -3.25 -21.34 19.51
C PHE A 106 -3.08 -21.48 17.99
N LEU A 107 -1.85 -21.80 17.53
CA LEU A 107 -1.62 -21.98 16.09
C LEU A 107 -2.35 -23.20 15.54
N VAL A 108 -2.54 -24.23 16.36
CA VAL A 108 -3.28 -25.44 15.97
C VAL A 108 -4.78 -25.14 15.89
N GLU A 109 -5.34 -24.47 16.90
CA GLU A 109 -6.77 -24.14 16.98
C GLU A 109 -7.22 -23.16 15.90
N TYR A 110 -6.44 -22.10 15.67
CA TYR A 110 -6.77 -21.05 14.71
C TYR A 110 -6.11 -21.24 13.34
N ASN A 111 -5.57 -22.41 13.06
CA ASN A 111 -4.76 -22.67 11.87
C ASN A 111 -5.47 -22.26 10.56
N GLN A 112 -6.73 -22.66 10.43
CA GLN A 112 -7.54 -22.38 9.25
C GLN A 112 -7.94 -20.90 9.15
N LEU A 113 -8.22 -20.26 10.29
CA LEU A 113 -8.51 -18.83 10.33
C LEU A 113 -7.28 -18.02 9.90
N ILE A 114 -6.11 -18.34 10.45
CA ILE A 114 -4.82 -17.71 10.09
C ILE A 114 -4.58 -17.84 8.58
N PHE A 115 -4.82 -19.04 8.01
CA PHE A 115 -4.65 -19.29 6.59
C PHE A 115 -5.52 -18.35 5.73
N TYR A 116 -6.83 -18.30 6.00
CA TYR A 116 -7.74 -17.45 5.22
C TYR A 116 -7.47 -15.97 5.41
N THR A 117 -7.26 -15.52 6.64
CA THR A 117 -6.98 -14.12 6.96
C THR A 117 -5.70 -13.65 6.27
N ALA A 118 -4.64 -14.47 6.28
CA ALA A 118 -3.39 -14.13 5.59
C ALA A 118 -3.62 -13.95 4.08
N LEU A 119 -4.29 -14.89 3.41
CA LEU A 119 -4.55 -14.80 1.96
C LEU A 119 -5.40 -13.57 1.59
N ILE A 120 -6.45 -13.29 2.36
CA ILE A 120 -7.33 -12.13 2.13
C ILE A 120 -6.56 -10.81 2.31
N ILE A 121 -5.79 -10.68 3.39
CA ILE A 121 -4.99 -9.48 3.66
C ILE A 121 -3.96 -9.26 2.54
N VAL A 122 -3.21 -10.30 2.17
CA VAL A 122 -2.22 -10.23 1.08
C VAL A 122 -2.89 -9.82 -0.22
N TYR A 123 -4.03 -10.43 -0.58
CA TYR A 123 -4.78 -10.06 -1.77
C TYR A 123 -5.12 -8.56 -1.81
N PHE A 124 -5.77 -8.04 -0.76
CA PHE A 124 -6.21 -6.64 -0.75
C PHE A 124 -5.04 -5.66 -0.73
N VAL A 125 -4.02 -5.94 0.09
CA VAL A 125 -2.82 -5.08 0.18
C VAL A 125 -2.11 -4.99 -1.16
N HIS A 126 -1.92 -6.11 -1.85
CA HIS A 126 -1.27 -6.13 -3.16
C HIS A 126 -2.16 -5.56 -4.27
N PHE A 127 -3.47 -5.76 -4.22
CA PHE A 127 -4.39 -5.13 -5.15
C PHE A 127 -4.34 -3.59 -5.04
N ILE A 128 -4.35 -3.06 -3.81
CA ILE A 128 -4.19 -1.63 -3.56
C ILE A 128 -2.81 -1.15 -4.03
N ASN A 129 -1.74 -1.91 -3.75
CA ASN A 129 -0.39 -1.54 -4.14
C ASN A 129 -0.25 -1.47 -5.67
N PHE A 130 -0.77 -2.49 -6.38
CA PHE A 130 -0.85 -2.51 -7.84
C PHE A 130 -1.57 -1.27 -8.39
N TYR A 131 -2.72 -0.95 -7.82
CA TYR A 131 -3.53 0.18 -8.25
C TYR A 131 -2.85 1.53 -8.00
N LYS A 132 -2.16 1.70 -6.86
CA LYS A 132 -1.38 2.91 -6.54
C LYS A 132 -0.14 3.09 -7.40
N LEU A 133 0.49 2.00 -7.83
CA LEU A 133 1.64 2.02 -8.73
C LEU A 133 1.26 2.25 -10.21
N ASN A 134 -0.02 2.45 -10.52
CA ASN A 134 -0.47 2.67 -11.91
C ASN A 134 0.01 4.03 -12.46
N PRO A 135 0.86 4.07 -13.51
CA PRO A 135 1.41 5.31 -14.07
C PRO A 135 0.37 6.30 -14.58
N ALA A 136 -0.81 5.81 -15.01
CA ALA A 136 -1.89 6.66 -15.49
C ALA A 136 -2.46 7.60 -14.40
N ARG A 137 -2.36 7.21 -13.12
CA ARG A 137 -2.77 8.07 -11.99
C ARG A 137 -1.84 9.25 -11.77
N GLY A 138 -0.54 9.11 -12.02
CA GLY A 138 0.40 10.22 -11.90
C GLY A 138 0.04 11.40 -12.81
N LYS A 139 -0.49 11.14 -14.01
CA LYS A 139 -0.97 12.18 -14.93
C LYS A 139 -2.27 12.84 -14.48
N ASN A 140 -3.17 12.09 -13.86
CA ASN A 140 -4.45 12.60 -13.36
C ASN A 140 -4.29 13.35 -12.03
N ASP A 141 -3.44 12.86 -11.12
CA ASP A 141 -3.15 13.51 -9.83
C ASP A 141 -2.37 14.82 -10.01
N LEU A 142 -1.52 14.94 -11.04
CA LEU A 142 -0.88 16.20 -11.43
C LEU A 142 -1.88 17.19 -12.07
N SER A 143 -2.85 16.69 -12.85
CA SER A 143 -3.93 17.51 -13.41
C SER A 143 -4.87 18.06 -12.32
N ASP A 144 -5.15 17.25 -11.28
CA ASP A 144 -6.01 17.67 -10.17
C ASP A 144 -5.27 18.57 -9.17
N LYS A 145 -3.99 18.31 -8.89
CA LYS A 145 -3.15 19.23 -8.10
C LYS A 145 -2.88 20.56 -8.82
N GLY A 146 -2.73 20.54 -10.15
CA GLY A 146 -2.63 21.76 -10.96
C GLY A 146 -3.90 22.62 -10.91
N LYS A 147 -5.08 22.01 -10.77
CA LYS A 147 -6.34 22.75 -10.56
C LYS A 147 -6.48 23.33 -9.15
N VAL A 148 -5.89 22.69 -8.14
CA VAL A 148 -5.89 23.20 -6.75
C VAL A 148 -4.87 24.33 -6.56
N GLU A 149 -3.72 24.28 -7.22
CA GLU A 149 -2.70 25.34 -7.17
C GLU A 149 -3.11 26.58 -7.98
N VAL A 150 -3.70 26.42 -9.18
CA VAL A 150 -4.19 27.55 -9.98
C VAL A 150 -5.31 28.35 -9.27
N LYS A 151 -6.05 27.74 -8.34
CA LYS A 151 -7.09 28.43 -7.57
C LYS A 151 -6.55 29.22 -6.37
N LYS A 152 -5.31 28.99 -5.92
CA LYS A 152 -4.70 29.74 -4.81
C LYS A 152 -3.79 30.88 -5.26
N GLU A 153 -3.40 30.94 -6.54
CA GLU A 153 -2.45 31.94 -7.04
C GLU A 153 -3.07 33.18 -7.70
N LYS A 154 -4.39 33.35 -7.65
CA LYS A 154 -5.08 34.61 -8.06
C LYS A 154 -5.63 35.37 -6.86
N LYS A 155 -4.75 35.78 -5.93
CA LYS A 155 -5.02 36.94 -5.06
C LYS A 155 -3.74 37.53 -4.45
N LYS A 156 -2.85 38.01 -5.33
CA LYS A 156 -1.97 39.12 -4.99
C LYS A 156 -2.17 40.17 -6.08
N LYS A 157 -3.27 40.93 -5.96
CA LYS A 157 -3.40 42.20 -6.70
C LYS A 157 -2.35 43.13 -6.09
N GLU A 158 -1.32 43.47 -6.86
CA GLU A 158 -0.56 44.67 -6.61
C GLU A 158 -1.55 45.84 -6.61
N ILE A 159 -1.59 46.53 -5.48
CA ILE A 159 -2.34 47.77 -5.31
C ILE A 159 -1.60 48.82 -6.14
N SER A 160 -2.29 49.42 -7.12
CA SER A 160 -1.74 50.49 -7.96
C SER A 160 -1.35 51.69 -7.09
N GLU A 161 -0.37 52.48 -7.52
CA GLU A 161 0.06 53.68 -6.79
C GLU A 161 -1.08 54.69 -6.57
N GLU A 162 -2.08 54.72 -7.47
CA GLU A 162 -3.32 55.50 -7.30
C GLU A 162 -4.16 55.02 -6.10
N ASP A 163 -4.26 53.71 -5.89
CA ASP A 163 -5.02 53.15 -4.75
C ASP A 163 -4.31 53.43 -3.41
N ARG A 164 -2.98 53.60 -3.42
CA ARG A 164 -2.20 54.02 -2.24
C ARG A 164 -2.42 55.50 -1.89
N ALA A 165 -2.56 56.36 -2.91
CA ALA A 165 -2.82 57.78 -2.71
C ALA A 165 -4.21 58.02 -2.07
N ILE A 166 -5.21 57.24 -2.44
CA ILE A 166 -6.57 57.30 -1.85
C ILE A 166 -6.59 56.80 -0.40
N LEU A 167 -5.76 55.81 -0.06
CA LEU A 167 -5.66 55.34 1.34
C LEU A 167 -4.98 56.37 2.25
N ASN A 168 -3.99 57.10 1.73
CA ASN A 168 -3.27 58.13 2.48
C ASN A 168 -4.03 59.46 2.60
N SER A 169 -5.03 59.73 1.74
CA SER A 169 -5.83 60.95 1.84
C SER A 169 -6.76 60.97 3.06
N HIS A 170 -6.97 59.83 3.73
CA HIS A 170 -7.78 59.73 4.95
C HIS A 170 -6.96 59.74 6.25
N LEU A 171 -5.62 59.79 6.17
CA LEU A 171 -4.74 59.83 7.35
C LEU A 171 -4.20 61.23 7.67
N VAL A 172 -4.45 62.22 6.81
CA VAL A 172 -3.88 63.58 6.96
C VAL A 172 -4.79 64.53 7.76
N ASP A 173 -6.05 64.17 8.01
CA ASP A 173 -7.00 65.08 8.67
C ASP A 173 -7.07 64.92 10.21
N ASP A 174 -6.49 63.87 10.81
CA ASP A 174 -6.56 63.67 12.27
C ASP A 174 -5.32 64.10 13.05
N GLU A 175 -4.16 64.29 12.40
CA GLU A 175 -2.91 64.65 13.11
C GLU A 175 -2.73 66.17 13.33
N LYS A 176 -3.57 67.00 12.71
CA LYS A 176 -3.51 68.47 12.84
C LYS A 176 -4.39 69.06 13.95
N SER A 177 -5.06 68.22 14.76
CA SER A 177 -5.93 68.70 15.86
C SER A 177 -5.38 68.45 17.28
N LEU A 178 -4.15 67.91 17.41
CA LEU A 178 -3.59 67.52 18.72
C LEU A 178 -2.29 68.24 19.12
N PHE A 179 -1.86 69.27 18.38
CA PHE A 179 -0.69 70.10 18.74
C PHE A 179 -0.88 71.60 18.46
N GLU A 180 -2.06 72.15 18.74
CA GLU A 180 -2.23 73.60 18.96
C GLU A 180 -3.08 73.82 20.23
N THR A 181 -2.38 73.87 21.37
CA THR A 181 -2.72 74.42 22.71
C THR A 181 -1.59 73.88 23.61
N ASP A 182 -0.67 74.63 24.21
CA ASP A 182 -0.58 76.04 24.58
C ASP A 182 0.91 76.46 24.53
N ASN A 183 1.19 77.68 24.08
CA ASN A 183 2.34 78.46 24.52
C ASN A 183 1.77 79.77 25.09
N ASP A 184 2.29 80.13 26.26
CA ASP A 184 2.09 81.32 27.12
C ASP A 184 1.11 81.21 28.30
#